data_AF-A0A1F3SRT6-F1
#
_entry.id   AF-A0A1F3SRT6-F1
#
_cell.length_a   1.000
_cell.length_b   1.000
_cell.length_c   1.000
_cell.angle_alpha   90.00
_cell.angle_beta   90.00
_cell.angle_gamma   90.00
#
_symmetry.space_group_name_H-M   'P 1'
#
loop_
_entity.id
_entity.type
_entity.pdbx_description
1 polymer ?
#
loop_
_entity_poly.entity_id
_entity_poly.type
_entity_poly.pdbx_seq_one_letter_code
_entity_poly.pdbx_strand_id
1 'polypeptide(L)'
;MKSLFKLAIMGTQMALMATALGAELRLDKDGSMSNVPVHHQGNLGTCYAHAASQATDAYIHTFSRGNQNWHTSTTMLGTEYRDNFITHIFGKNGDIEGGYVCTSYRRSIKKNGACDESTIEGLLDKMYTGTQRSYRVARIFTDLTLSFNQTKKLSRDLGEAAYSQGADKLLAALTQTGALAAELPSAEEVARALHSRTNLQFAHKFFGHLCQHTPRVRLNDTKCRNHHLWLRGKRGLTKLIKEVRARLSKKNAQPVMISYCGNVLSQGRKYRGLGNTLLDPFKTATCGYHASAIIGVREQGNTTQLLVRNSWGEGCSGYSPDWQCDKGNLWLDAEVLAKNMTDYHLLEGKR
;
A
#
# COMPACT_ATOMS: atom_id res chain seq x y z
N MET A 1 -31.31 15.74 -52.29
CA MET A 1 -30.98 16.40 -51.01
C MET A 1 -31.34 15.59 -49.74
N LYS A 2 -32.49 14.90 -49.65
CA LYS A 2 -32.87 14.12 -48.43
C LYS A 2 -31.96 12.91 -48.11
N SER A 3 -31.22 12.37 -49.09
CA SER A 3 -30.32 11.21 -48.90
C SER A 3 -28.96 11.60 -48.27
N LEU A 4 -28.42 12.78 -48.60
CA LEU A 4 -27.15 13.28 -48.06
C LEU A 4 -27.24 13.64 -46.56
N PHE A 5 -28.42 14.04 -46.09
CA PHE A 5 -28.65 14.35 -44.67
C PHE A 5 -28.66 13.09 -43.77
N LYS A 6 -29.09 11.94 -44.29
CA LYS A 6 -29.08 10.67 -43.53
C LYS A 6 -27.67 10.10 -43.35
N LEU A 7 -26.79 10.27 -44.35
CA LEU A 7 -25.38 9.86 -44.24
C LEU A 7 -24.63 10.68 -43.17
N ALA A 8 -24.90 11.99 -43.09
CA ALA A 8 -24.25 12.87 -42.12
C ALA A 8 -24.63 12.53 -40.67
N ILE A 9 -25.90 12.15 -40.41
CA ILE A 9 -26.38 11.77 -39.07
C ILE A 9 -25.85 10.39 -38.64
N MET A 10 -25.73 9.43 -39.57
CA MET A 10 -25.11 8.13 -39.27
C MET A 10 -23.60 8.25 -38.99
N GLY A 11 -22.90 9.13 -39.71
CA GLY A 11 -21.47 9.39 -39.46
C GLY A 11 -21.20 10.00 -38.08
N THR A 12 -22.07 10.89 -37.60
CA THR A 12 -21.92 11.50 -36.25
C THR A 12 -22.24 10.51 -35.13
N GLN A 13 -23.23 9.62 -35.31
CA GLN A 13 -23.54 8.59 -34.31
C GLN A 13 -22.44 7.52 -34.19
N MET A 14 -21.77 7.13 -35.29
CA MET A 14 -20.63 6.22 -35.22
C MET A 14 -19.41 6.86 -34.55
N ALA A 15 -19.15 8.15 -34.78
CA ALA A 15 -18.06 8.88 -34.13
C ALA A 15 -18.26 9.03 -32.61
N LEU A 16 -19.50 9.25 -32.15
CA LEU A 16 -19.82 9.28 -30.71
C LEU A 16 -19.78 7.89 -30.05
N MET A 17 -20.06 6.81 -30.79
CA MET A 17 -19.93 5.45 -30.23
C MET A 17 -18.48 4.95 -30.19
N ALA A 18 -17.64 5.34 -31.16
CA ALA A 18 -16.22 5.01 -31.16
C ALA A 18 -15.46 5.67 -30.01
N THR A 19 -15.89 6.85 -29.55
CA THR A 19 -15.29 7.54 -28.39
C THR A 19 -15.75 6.97 -27.05
N ALA A 20 -16.93 6.34 -26.97
CA ALA A 20 -17.46 5.77 -25.74
C ALA A 20 -16.90 4.37 -25.38
N LEU A 21 -16.32 3.64 -26.34
CA LEU A 21 -15.93 2.23 -26.15
C LEU A 21 -14.48 2.00 -25.69
N GLY A 22 -13.65 3.06 -25.55
CA GLY A 22 -12.23 2.86 -25.27
C GLY A 22 -11.48 4.01 -24.60
N ALA A 23 -12.17 5.00 -24.03
CA ALA A 23 -11.48 6.10 -23.35
C ALA A 23 -10.59 5.57 -22.22
N GLU A 24 -9.33 6.01 -22.20
CA GLU A 24 -8.39 5.76 -21.11
C GLU A 24 -8.95 6.40 -19.83
N LEU A 25 -9.17 5.58 -18.80
CA LEU A 25 -9.55 6.04 -17.46
C LEU A 25 -8.33 6.02 -16.57
N ARG A 26 -8.05 7.14 -15.90
CA ARG A 26 -6.91 7.34 -15.01
C ARG A 26 -7.32 8.15 -13.79
N LEU A 27 -7.34 7.51 -12.61
CA LEU A 27 -7.65 8.18 -11.36
C LEU A 27 -6.55 9.15 -10.92
N ASP A 28 -5.34 9.03 -11.47
CA ASP A 28 -4.18 9.84 -11.12
C ASP A 28 -4.01 11.12 -11.93
N LYS A 29 -4.83 11.33 -12.96
CA LYS A 29 -4.88 12.60 -13.70
C LYS A 29 -5.99 13.49 -13.17
N ASP A 30 -7.23 13.01 -13.25
CA ASP A 30 -8.43 13.80 -12.94
C ASP A 30 -9.37 13.10 -11.95
N GLY A 31 -8.80 12.29 -11.04
CA GLY A 31 -9.57 11.45 -10.12
C GLY A 31 -9.07 11.45 -8.69
N SER A 32 -9.54 10.46 -7.92
CA SER A 32 -9.25 10.32 -6.48
C SER A 32 -7.77 10.08 -6.16
N MET A 33 -6.94 9.77 -7.15
CA MET A 33 -5.52 9.44 -6.97
C MET A 33 -4.59 10.56 -7.44
N SER A 34 -5.15 11.70 -7.90
CA SER A 34 -4.40 12.84 -8.44
C SER A 34 -3.41 13.45 -7.43
N ASN A 35 -3.82 13.53 -6.17
CA ASN A 35 -2.99 14.01 -5.07
C ASN A 35 -2.37 12.88 -4.23
N VAL A 36 -2.56 11.61 -4.60
CA VAL A 36 -1.97 10.49 -3.87
C VAL A 36 -0.59 10.18 -4.47
N PRO A 37 0.52 10.28 -3.73
CA PRO A 37 1.85 10.07 -4.29
C PRO A 37 2.13 8.59 -4.62
N VAL A 38 3.14 8.38 -5.46
CA VAL A 38 3.73 7.05 -5.69
C VAL A 38 4.74 6.79 -4.58
N HIS A 39 4.39 5.93 -3.64
CA HIS A 39 5.27 5.62 -2.51
C HIS A 39 6.41 4.65 -2.90
N HIS A 40 7.40 4.55 -2.01
CA HIS A 40 8.52 3.62 -2.15
C HIS A 40 8.70 2.80 -0.86
N GLN A 41 8.30 1.53 -0.90
CA GLN A 41 8.35 0.60 0.23
C GLN A 41 9.77 0.15 0.60
N GLY A 42 10.70 0.21 -0.36
CA GLY A 42 12.06 -0.27 -0.15
C GLY A 42 12.13 -1.79 0.00
N ASN A 43 13.01 -2.23 0.89
CA ASN A 43 13.21 -3.64 1.19
C ASN A 43 12.43 -4.10 2.43
N LEU A 44 11.35 -3.38 2.78
CA LEU A 44 10.55 -3.67 3.97
C LEU A 44 9.35 -4.58 3.71
N GLY A 45 9.09 -4.97 2.46
CA GLY A 45 7.93 -5.80 2.13
C GLY A 45 6.55 -5.24 2.54
N THR A 46 6.42 -3.92 2.78
CA THR A 46 5.21 -3.26 3.28
C THR A 46 4.15 -2.97 2.21
N CYS A 47 4.21 -3.64 1.06
CA CYS A 47 3.33 -3.39 -0.09
C CYS A 47 1.82 -3.37 0.27
N TYR A 48 1.39 -4.22 1.20
CA TYR A 48 0.01 -4.25 1.69
C TYR A 48 -0.39 -2.98 2.45
N ALA A 49 0.53 -2.42 3.25
CA ALA A 49 0.32 -1.16 3.93
C ALA A 49 0.27 0.00 2.93
N HIS A 50 1.13 0.00 1.90
CA HIS A 50 1.08 0.99 0.83
C HIS A 50 -0.22 0.95 0.04
N ALA A 51 -0.68 -0.23 -0.37
CA ALA A 51 -1.95 -0.36 -1.08
C ALA A 51 -3.14 0.12 -0.24
N ALA A 52 -3.15 -0.21 1.06
CA ALA A 52 -4.17 0.27 2.00
C ALA A 52 -4.12 1.78 2.21
N SER A 53 -2.91 2.36 2.33
CA SER A 53 -2.65 3.79 2.44
C SER A 53 -3.22 4.55 1.25
N GLN A 54 -2.82 4.16 0.04
CA GLN A 54 -3.23 4.82 -1.20
C GLN A 54 -4.74 4.82 -1.39
N ALA A 55 -5.42 3.70 -1.08
CA ALA A 55 -6.88 3.64 -1.15
C ALA A 55 -7.57 4.49 -0.07
N THR A 56 -6.95 4.62 1.10
CA THR A 56 -7.45 5.45 2.21
C THR A 56 -7.31 6.93 1.88
N ASP A 57 -6.16 7.33 1.36
CA ASP A 57 -5.88 8.71 0.95
C ASP A 57 -6.81 9.12 -0.18
N ALA A 58 -6.97 8.25 -1.18
CA ALA A 58 -7.93 8.47 -2.26
C ALA A 58 -9.35 8.69 -1.75
N TYR A 59 -9.77 7.91 -0.75
CA TYR A 59 -11.10 8.04 -0.16
C TYR A 59 -11.25 9.37 0.59
N ILE A 60 -10.24 9.75 1.38
CA ILE A 60 -10.23 11.00 2.13
C ILE A 60 -10.25 12.20 1.20
N HIS A 61 -9.42 12.20 0.16
CA HIS A 61 -9.35 13.26 -0.85
C HIS A 61 -10.65 13.42 -1.62
N THR A 62 -11.39 12.32 -1.81
CA THR A 62 -12.66 12.33 -2.53
C THR A 62 -13.85 12.77 -1.67
N PHE A 63 -13.94 12.28 -0.43
CA PHE A 63 -15.17 12.39 0.36
C PHE A 63 -15.05 13.26 1.62
N SER A 64 -13.88 13.33 2.23
CA SER A 64 -13.75 13.98 3.54
C SER A 64 -13.61 15.51 3.45
N ARG A 65 -13.59 16.10 2.24
CA ARG A 65 -13.24 17.52 1.99
C ARG A 65 -11.96 17.96 2.73
N GLY A 66 -11.10 16.99 3.02
CA GLY A 66 -9.92 17.17 3.87
C GLY A 66 -8.79 17.85 3.11
N ASN A 67 -7.73 18.15 3.85
CA ASN A 67 -6.47 18.60 3.31
C ASN A 67 -5.97 17.60 2.24
N GLN A 68 -5.89 18.03 0.98
CA GLN A 68 -5.40 17.20 -0.14
C GLN A 68 -3.92 16.82 0.02
N ASN A 69 -3.19 17.52 0.89
CA ASN A 69 -1.80 17.22 1.22
C ASN A 69 -1.67 16.22 2.37
N TRP A 70 -2.79 15.78 2.95
CA TRP A 70 -2.77 14.76 3.99
C TRP A 70 -2.64 13.38 3.34
N HIS A 71 -1.67 12.59 3.82
CA HIS A 71 -1.42 11.22 3.37
C HIS A 71 -1.28 10.30 4.58
N THR A 72 -1.67 9.04 4.43
CA THR A 72 -1.58 8.07 5.50
C THR A 72 -0.13 7.58 5.66
N SER A 73 0.38 7.53 6.90
CA SER A 73 1.69 6.96 7.21
C SER A 73 1.72 5.46 6.94
N THR A 74 2.43 5.07 5.88
CA THR A 74 2.62 3.67 5.47
C THR A 74 3.42 2.87 6.50
N THR A 75 4.35 3.53 7.20
CA THR A 75 5.17 2.96 8.26
C THR A 75 4.31 2.58 9.46
N MET A 76 3.43 3.48 9.90
CA MET A 76 2.49 3.18 10.99
C MET A 76 1.55 2.03 10.61
N LEU A 77 0.96 2.09 9.41
CA LEU A 77 0.07 1.02 8.92
C LEU A 77 0.77 -0.35 8.92
N GLY A 78 2.03 -0.40 8.49
CA GLY A 78 2.81 -1.64 8.45
C GLY A 78 2.98 -2.26 9.85
N THR A 79 3.34 -1.44 10.85
CA THR A 79 3.60 -1.93 12.21
C THR A 79 2.32 -2.37 12.92
N GLU A 80 1.23 -1.60 12.82
CA GLU A 80 -0.06 -1.92 13.41
C GLU A 80 -0.68 -3.21 12.86
N TYR A 81 -0.52 -3.43 11.56
CA TYR A 81 -1.03 -4.62 10.89
C TYR A 81 -0.33 -5.89 11.43
N ARG A 82 1.01 -5.88 11.44
CA ARG A 82 1.81 -7.08 11.72
C ARG A 82 1.76 -7.49 13.19
N ASP A 83 1.73 -6.54 14.13
CA ASP A 83 1.67 -6.81 15.58
C ASP A 83 0.47 -7.72 15.93
N ASN A 84 -0.63 -7.55 15.20
CA ASN A 84 -1.86 -8.28 15.46
C ASN A 84 -2.02 -9.56 14.62
N PHE A 85 -1.21 -9.80 13.58
CA PHE A 85 -1.42 -10.90 12.62
C PHE A 85 -0.39 -12.04 12.74
N ILE A 86 0.91 -11.72 12.71
CA ILE A 86 1.95 -12.77 12.68
C ILE A 86 2.17 -13.41 14.03
N THR A 87 2.09 -12.62 15.11
CA THR A 87 2.38 -13.07 16.48
C THR A 87 1.50 -14.25 16.89
N HIS A 88 0.34 -14.42 16.24
CA HIS A 88 -0.60 -15.51 16.47
C HIS A 88 -0.40 -16.72 15.55
N ILE A 89 0.18 -16.57 14.34
CA ILE A 89 0.19 -17.63 13.31
C ILE A 89 1.60 -18.13 12.98
N PHE A 90 2.61 -17.26 12.91
CA PHE A 90 3.94 -17.60 12.39
C PHE A 90 5.10 -17.41 13.40
N GLY A 91 4.80 -17.12 14.67
CA GLY A 91 5.81 -17.00 15.73
C GLY A 91 6.49 -15.63 15.83
N LYS A 92 7.46 -15.50 16.75
CA LYS A 92 8.01 -14.22 17.27
C LYS A 92 8.99 -13.48 16.34
N ASN A 93 9.33 -14.03 15.17
CA ASN A 93 10.42 -13.54 14.32
C ASN A 93 9.96 -12.96 12.98
N GLY A 94 8.68 -12.70 12.77
CA GLY A 94 8.22 -12.18 11.48
C GLY A 94 8.62 -10.74 11.25
N ASP A 95 9.25 -10.51 10.10
CA ASP A 95 9.46 -9.19 9.50
C ASP A 95 8.10 -8.50 9.23
N ILE A 96 8.11 -7.18 9.04
CA ILE A 96 6.95 -6.38 8.65
C ILE A 96 6.43 -6.76 7.24
N GLU A 97 7.20 -7.53 6.48
CA GLU A 97 6.87 -7.99 5.13
C GLU A 97 5.63 -8.88 5.09
N GLY A 98 4.69 -8.61 4.18
CA GLY A 98 3.54 -9.48 3.84
C GLY A 98 2.22 -9.10 4.52
N GLY A 99 1.08 -9.62 4.04
CA GLY A 99 -0.20 -9.46 4.74
C GLY A 99 -1.49 -9.54 3.92
N TYR A 100 -2.54 -8.86 4.41
CA TYR A 100 -3.84 -8.73 3.74
C TYR A 100 -4.31 -7.28 3.79
N VAL A 101 -4.58 -6.69 2.63
CA VAL A 101 -4.88 -5.26 2.51
C VAL A 101 -6.08 -4.85 3.39
N CYS A 102 -7.19 -5.60 3.33
CA CYS A 102 -8.35 -5.31 4.18
C CYS A 102 -8.10 -5.48 5.68
N THR A 103 -7.15 -6.32 6.08
CA THR A 103 -6.80 -6.49 7.50
C THR A 103 -6.02 -5.29 8.00
N SER A 104 -5.04 -4.80 7.22
CA SER A 104 -4.35 -3.53 7.49
C SER A 104 -5.37 -2.40 7.62
N TYR A 105 -6.30 -2.30 6.67
CA TYR A 105 -7.39 -1.32 6.71
C TYR A 105 -8.21 -1.37 8.01
N ARG A 106 -8.77 -2.54 8.35
CA ARG A 106 -9.69 -2.67 9.50
C ARG A 106 -9.00 -2.40 10.83
N ARG A 107 -7.75 -2.83 10.99
CA ARG A 107 -7.03 -2.73 12.26
C ARG A 107 -6.40 -1.37 12.46
N SER A 108 -5.81 -0.81 11.43
CA SER A 108 -5.10 0.46 11.53
C SER A 108 -6.04 1.63 11.35
N ILE A 109 -6.67 1.72 10.19
CA ILE A 109 -7.40 2.92 9.77
C ILE A 109 -8.77 2.98 10.45
N LYS A 110 -9.50 1.87 10.47
CA LYS A 110 -10.85 1.87 11.04
C LYS A 110 -10.85 1.90 12.58
N LYS A 111 -10.00 1.11 13.22
CA LYS A 111 -9.98 1.01 14.70
C LYS A 111 -9.18 2.14 15.34
N ASN A 112 -7.95 2.37 14.89
CA ASN A 112 -7.05 3.32 15.56
C ASN A 112 -7.14 4.72 14.92
N GLY A 113 -7.37 4.77 13.60
CA GLY A 113 -7.30 5.97 12.78
C GLY A 113 -5.96 6.04 12.05
N ALA A 114 -5.95 6.62 10.87
CA ALA A 114 -4.73 6.81 10.10
C ALA A 114 -3.93 8.01 10.62
N CYS A 115 -2.62 7.85 10.71
CA CYS A 115 -1.67 8.89 11.10
C CYS A 115 -1.17 9.63 9.85
N ASP A 116 -0.86 10.91 9.96
CA ASP A 116 -0.32 11.69 8.85
C ASP A 116 1.12 11.23 8.54
N GLU A 117 1.40 10.96 7.27
CA GLU A 117 2.73 10.61 6.74
C GLU A 117 3.78 11.66 7.10
N SER A 118 3.41 12.94 7.14
CA SER A 118 4.34 14.02 7.55
C SER A 118 4.83 13.89 8.99
N THR A 119 4.12 13.14 9.84
CA THR A 119 4.53 12.91 11.24
C THR A 119 5.68 11.91 11.32
N ILE A 120 5.48 10.71 10.78
CA ILE A 120 6.48 9.64 10.88
C ILE A 120 7.49 9.78 9.76
N GLU A 121 7.06 9.72 8.52
CA GLU A 121 7.97 9.76 7.39
C GLU A 121 8.68 11.13 7.28
N GLY A 122 8.04 12.23 7.69
CA GLY A 122 8.71 13.53 7.81
C GLY A 122 9.83 13.55 8.86
N LEU A 123 9.63 12.90 10.01
CA LEU A 123 10.68 12.71 11.01
C LEU A 123 11.82 11.84 10.45
N LEU A 124 11.49 10.73 9.77
CA LEU A 124 12.48 9.84 9.15
C LEU A 124 13.29 10.56 8.06
N ASP A 125 12.67 11.46 7.31
CA ASP A 125 13.33 12.25 6.28
C ASP A 125 14.33 13.25 6.86
N LYS A 126 14.03 13.85 8.02
CA LYS A 126 14.98 14.70 8.77
C LYS A 126 16.17 13.91 9.31
N MET A 127 15.91 12.71 9.83
CA MET A 127 16.93 11.89 10.48
C MET A 127 17.97 11.28 9.53
N TYR A 128 17.61 11.03 8.28
CA TYR A 128 18.47 10.24 7.38
C TYR A 128 18.67 10.92 6.02
N THR A 129 19.06 12.20 6.05
CA THR A 129 19.33 13.01 4.85
C THR A 129 20.28 12.30 3.86
N GLY A 130 20.03 12.48 2.56
CA GLY A 130 20.93 11.98 1.50
C GLY A 130 20.84 10.49 1.16
N THR A 131 20.09 9.69 1.92
CA THR A 131 19.82 8.27 1.59
C THR A 131 18.48 8.11 0.87
N GLN A 132 18.35 7.10 0.01
CA GLN A 132 17.06 6.79 -0.62
C GLN A 132 16.00 6.51 0.47
N ARG A 133 14.76 6.99 0.26
CA ARG A 133 13.67 6.89 1.25
C ARG A 133 13.47 5.47 1.80
N SER A 134 13.57 4.47 0.93
CA SER A 134 13.56 3.04 1.27
C SER A 134 14.59 2.65 2.33
N TYR A 135 15.81 3.17 2.20
CA TYR A 135 16.92 2.90 3.10
C TYR A 135 16.69 3.55 4.47
N ARG A 136 16.06 4.74 4.50
CA ARG A 136 15.72 5.45 5.75
C ARG A 136 14.80 4.63 6.64
N VAL A 137 13.69 4.16 6.08
CA VAL A 137 12.71 3.37 6.85
C VAL A 137 13.33 2.04 7.29
N ALA A 138 14.09 1.35 6.44
CA ALA A 138 14.81 0.13 6.82
C ALA A 138 15.83 0.36 7.95
N ARG A 139 16.55 1.47 7.90
CA ARG A 139 17.55 1.83 8.89
C ARG A 139 16.92 2.13 10.26
N ILE A 140 15.82 2.89 10.32
CA ILE A 140 15.16 3.12 11.62
C ILE A 140 14.65 1.81 12.23
N PHE A 141 14.08 0.90 11.43
CA PHE A 141 13.65 -0.41 11.95
C PHE A 141 14.84 -1.22 12.48
N THR A 142 16.00 -1.12 11.83
CA THR A 142 17.23 -1.75 12.28
C THR A 142 17.70 -1.12 13.60
N ASP A 143 17.74 0.21 13.70
CA ASP A 143 18.17 0.94 14.91
C ASP A 143 17.22 0.66 16.09
N LEU A 144 15.91 0.64 15.85
CA LEU A 144 14.90 0.25 16.86
C LEU A 144 15.08 -1.21 17.29
N THR A 145 15.32 -2.12 16.35
CA THR A 145 15.55 -3.55 16.62
C THR A 145 16.83 -3.78 17.43
N LEU A 146 17.93 -3.11 17.07
CA LEU A 146 19.18 -3.17 17.81
C LEU A 146 19.00 -2.64 19.23
N SER A 147 18.34 -1.49 19.39
CA SER A 147 18.08 -0.88 20.70
C SER A 147 17.22 -1.78 21.59
N PHE A 148 16.16 -2.37 21.03
CA PHE A 148 15.33 -3.33 21.77
C PHE A 148 16.14 -4.57 22.19
N ASN A 149 16.88 -5.20 21.26
CA ASN A 149 17.65 -6.40 21.56
C ASN A 149 18.74 -6.14 22.63
N GLN A 150 19.44 -5.01 22.53
CA GLN A 150 20.42 -4.59 23.53
C GLN A 150 19.77 -4.35 24.89
N THR A 151 18.62 -3.68 24.93
CA THR A 151 17.87 -3.44 26.17
C THR A 151 17.40 -4.75 26.80
N LYS A 152 16.87 -5.69 26.01
CA LYS A 152 16.45 -7.03 26.50
C LYS A 152 17.62 -7.87 27.01
N LYS A 153 18.83 -7.66 26.49
CA LYS A 153 20.04 -8.27 27.02
C LYS A 153 20.38 -7.65 28.38
N LEU A 154 20.45 -6.32 28.45
CA LEU A 154 20.76 -5.57 29.69
C LEU A 154 19.73 -5.80 30.80
N SER A 155 18.44 -5.98 30.48
CA SER A 155 17.38 -6.20 31.47
C SER A 155 17.53 -7.52 32.22
N ARG A 156 18.32 -8.47 31.69
CA ARG A 156 18.64 -9.71 32.41
C ARG A 156 19.58 -9.46 33.59
N ASP A 157 20.45 -8.46 33.46
CA ASP A 157 21.47 -8.13 34.45
C ASP A 157 21.03 -6.99 35.38
N LEU A 158 20.32 -5.98 34.83
CA LEU A 158 19.98 -4.74 35.52
C LEU A 158 18.48 -4.59 35.88
N GLY A 159 17.65 -5.55 35.51
CA GLY A 159 16.20 -5.48 35.74
C GLY A 159 15.56 -4.24 35.08
N GLU A 160 14.72 -3.53 35.83
CA GLU A 160 13.95 -2.36 35.36
C GLU A 160 14.83 -1.19 34.90
N ALA A 161 15.99 -0.98 35.53
CA ALA A 161 16.89 0.13 35.19
C ALA A 161 17.42 0.05 33.75
N ALA A 162 17.46 -1.15 33.16
CA ALA A 162 17.85 -1.34 31.77
C ALA A 162 16.94 -0.62 30.78
N TYR A 163 15.63 -0.53 31.06
CA TYR A 163 14.66 0.06 30.14
C TYR A 163 14.82 1.58 30.05
N SER A 164 15.01 2.26 31.19
CA SER A 164 15.34 3.69 31.21
C SER A 164 16.66 3.96 30.50
N GLN A 165 17.71 3.18 30.80
CA GLN A 165 19.00 3.34 30.12
C GLN A 165 18.92 3.08 28.61
N GLY A 166 18.14 2.07 28.20
CA GLY A 166 17.90 1.76 26.79
C GLY A 166 17.16 2.87 26.07
N ALA A 167 16.16 3.48 26.74
CA ALA A 167 15.42 4.62 26.22
C ALA A 167 16.32 5.84 26.00
N ASP A 168 17.14 6.20 26.99
CA ASP A 168 18.07 7.33 26.88
C ASP A 168 19.07 7.13 25.73
N LYS A 169 19.63 5.94 25.61
CA LYS A 169 20.56 5.60 24.52
C LYS A 169 19.91 5.72 23.14
N LEU A 170 18.68 5.21 23.00
CA LEU A 170 17.94 5.31 21.74
C LEU A 170 17.65 6.78 21.42
N LEU A 171 17.08 7.54 22.35
CA LEU A 171 16.74 8.95 22.12
C LEU A 171 17.98 9.80 21.79
N ALA A 172 19.10 9.54 22.46
CA ALA A 172 20.37 10.19 22.13
C ALA A 172 20.82 9.86 20.70
N ALA A 173 20.74 8.60 20.28
CA ALA A 173 21.08 8.19 18.91
C ALA A 173 20.16 8.85 17.87
N LEU A 174 18.84 8.88 18.12
CA LEU A 174 17.88 9.52 17.21
C LEU A 174 18.14 11.04 17.11
N THR A 175 18.44 11.70 18.24
CA THR A 175 18.76 13.14 18.26
C THR A 175 20.04 13.44 17.48
N GLN A 176 21.08 12.60 17.60
CA GLN A 176 22.32 12.73 16.82
C GLN A 176 22.11 12.58 15.31
N THR A 177 21.06 11.88 14.89
CA THR A 177 20.68 11.78 13.48
C THR A 177 19.91 13.00 12.96
N GLY A 178 19.58 13.98 13.81
CA GLY A 178 18.91 15.22 13.42
C GLY A 178 17.42 15.26 13.71
N ALA A 179 16.86 14.26 14.42
CA ALA A 179 15.54 14.41 15.00
C ALA A 179 15.54 15.54 16.04
N LEU A 180 14.53 16.41 16.00
CA LEU A 180 14.34 17.39 17.06
C LEU A 180 13.84 16.66 18.30
N ALA A 181 14.45 16.91 19.46
CA ALA A 181 14.07 16.27 20.72
C ALA A 181 12.57 16.47 21.06
N ALA A 182 12.00 17.60 20.67
CA ALA A 182 10.58 17.90 20.87
C ALA A 182 9.62 17.08 19.97
N GLU A 183 10.13 16.43 18.93
CA GLU A 183 9.35 15.57 18.02
C GLU A 183 9.42 14.09 18.43
N LEU A 184 10.28 13.74 19.39
CA LEU A 184 10.47 12.37 19.87
C LEU A 184 9.60 12.08 21.11
N PRO A 185 9.23 10.81 21.36
CA PRO A 185 8.60 10.45 22.62
C PRO A 185 9.54 10.69 23.79
N SER A 186 8.99 10.94 24.97
CA SER A 186 9.78 11.07 26.20
C SER A 186 10.54 9.76 26.53
N ALA A 187 11.61 9.87 27.32
CA ALA A 187 12.37 8.71 27.77
C ALA A 187 11.48 7.69 28.51
N GLU A 188 10.52 8.17 29.30
CA GLU A 188 9.56 7.30 30.00
C GLU A 188 8.66 6.53 29.02
N GLU A 189 8.17 7.19 27.96
CA GLU A 189 7.36 6.55 26.92
C GLU A 189 8.14 5.52 26.13
N VAL A 190 9.38 5.82 25.77
CA VAL A 190 10.28 4.87 25.10
C VAL A 190 10.60 3.69 26.02
N ALA A 191 10.87 3.93 27.30
CA ALA A 191 11.10 2.86 28.29
C ALA A 191 9.88 1.94 28.39
N ARG A 192 8.67 2.50 28.55
CA ARG A 192 7.40 1.75 28.53
C ARG A 192 7.20 0.97 27.23
N ALA A 193 7.63 1.52 26.09
CA ALA A 193 7.57 0.81 24.81
C ALA A 193 8.57 -0.37 24.78
N LEU A 194 9.79 -0.22 25.32
CA LEU A 194 10.83 -1.26 25.37
C LEU A 194 10.43 -2.47 26.23
N HIS A 195 9.47 -2.33 27.16
CA HIS A 195 8.85 -3.46 27.87
C HIS A 195 8.11 -4.45 26.96
N SER A 196 7.88 -4.11 25.69
CA SER A 196 7.21 -4.97 24.73
C SER A 196 7.85 -6.36 24.59
N ARG A 197 7.06 -7.34 24.14
CA ARG A 197 7.53 -8.73 24.04
C ARG A 197 8.35 -8.98 22.77
N THR A 198 8.15 -8.18 21.74
CA THR A 198 8.81 -8.30 20.43
C THR A 198 9.27 -6.94 19.90
N ASN A 199 10.25 -6.95 19.00
CA ASN A 199 10.73 -5.75 18.28
C ASN A 199 9.57 -5.01 17.59
N LEU A 200 8.66 -5.77 16.99
CA LEU A 200 7.52 -5.22 16.27
C LEU A 200 6.50 -4.54 17.19
N GLN A 201 6.22 -5.12 18.37
CA GLN A 201 5.40 -4.47 19.38
C GLN A 201 6.04 -3.18 19.89
N PHE A 202 7.36 -3.20 20.08
CA PHE A 202 8.11 -2.01 20.43
C PHE A 202 7.98 -0.93 19.35
N ALA A 203 8.25 -1.26 18.08
CA ALA A 203 8.12 -0.33 16.96
C ALA A 203 6.69 0.22 16.84
N HIS A 204 5.66 -0.63 16.94
CA HIS A 204 4.26 -0.20 16.93
C HIS A 204 3.95 0.79 18.07
N LYS A 205 4.40 0.52 19.30
CA LYS A 205 4.20 1.47 20.42
C LYS A 205 4.97 2.77 20.22
N PHE A 206 6.22 2.69 19.74
CA PHE A 206 7.07 3.83 19.49
C PHE A 206 6.45 4.77 18.43
N PHE A 207 6.13 4.25 17.25
CA PHE A 207 5.44 5.01 16.20
C PHE A 207 4.03 5.43 16.62
N GLY A 208 3.36 4.61 17.45
CA GLY A 208 2.08 4.95 18.03
C GLY A 208 2.10 6.17 18.94
N HIS A 209 3.21 6.43 19.65
CA HIS A 209 3.37 7.65 20.43
C HIS A 209 3.60 8.87 19.54
N LEU A 210 4.45 8.73 18.51
CA LEU A 210 4.63 9.79 17.50
C LEU A 210 3.29 10.21 16.88
N CYS A 211 2.42 9.23 16.60
CA CYS A 211 1.09 9.48 16.05
C CYS A 211 0.02 9.99 17.03
N GLN A 212 0.29 10.06 18.35
CA GLN A 212 -0.68 10.63 19.30
C GLN A 212 -0.69 12.15 19.26
N HIS A 213 0.40 12.77 18.79
CA HIS A 213 0.51 14.22 18.69
C HIS A 213 -0.12 14.79 17.42
N THR A 214 -0.63 13.95 16.52
CA THR A 214 -1.32 14.38 15.30
C THR A 214 -2.76 13.86 15.22
N PRO A 215 -3.69 14.66 14.67
CA PRO A 215 -5.07 14.22 14.48
C PRO A 215 -5.13 12.96 13.62
N ARG A 216 -5.68 11.88 14.18
CA ARG A 216 -5.86 10.63 13.44
C ARG A 216 -7.16 10.67 12.65
N VAL A 217 -7.09 10.38 11.36
CA VAL A 217 -8.29 10.32 10.50
C VAL A 217 -8.90 8.93 10.55
N ARG A 218 -10.13 8.83 11.06
CA ARG A 218 -10.89 7.57 11.10
C ARG A 218 -11.93 7.53 10.01
N LEU A 219 -11.97 6.41 9.29
CA LEU A 219 -12.99 6.13 8.28
C LEU A 219 -14.03 5.15 8.85
N ASN A 220 -14.89 5.65 9.73
CA ASN A 220 -15.86 4.82 10.47
C ASN A 220 -16.96 4.24 9.57
N ASP A 221 -17.42 5.02 8.59
CA ASP A 221 -18.53 4.66 7.68
C ASP A 221 -18.13 3.85 6.47
N THR A 222 -16.89 3.34 6.45
CA THR A 222 -16.40 2.52 5.35
C THR A 222 -16.16 1.06 5.76
N LYS A 223 -16.12 0.21 4.75
CA LYS A 223 -15.89 -1.22 4.83
C LYS A 223 -14.92 -1.61 3.72
N CYS A 224 -13.90 -2.39 4.07
CA CYS A 224 -13.07 -3.07 3.09
C CYS A 224 -13.66 -4.46 2.83
N ARG A 225 -14.12 -4.71 1.60
CA ARG A 225 -14.57 -6.03 1.13
C ARG A 225 -13.44 -6.74 0.43
N ASN A 226 -13.21 -8.00 0.81
CA ASN A 226 -12.25 -8.87 0.16
C ASN A 226 -12.98 -9.79 -0.83
N HIS A 227 -12.43 -9.96 -2.02
CA HIS A 227 -12.91 -10.86 -3.05
C HIS A 227 -11.78 -11.80 -3.49
N HIS A 228 -11.86 -13.05 -3.06
CA HIS A 228 -10.91 -14.10 -3.44
C HIS A 228 -11.11 -14.51 -4.91
N LEU A 229 -10.02 -14.54 -5.69
CA LEU A 229 -10.04 -14.88 -7.12
C LEU A 229 -9.66 -16.32 -7.43
N TRP A 230 -9.22 -17.07 -6.43
CA TRP A 230 -8.70 -18.43 -6.57
C TRP A 230 -9.67 -19.48 -7.13
N LEU A 231 -10.94 -19.13 -7.24
CA LEU A 231 -12.01 -20.05 -7.66
C LEU A 231 -12.58 -19.72 -9.04
N ARG A 232 -11.87 -18.93 -9.85
CA ARG A 232 -12.48 -18.29 -11.03
C ARG A 232 -11.65 -18.50 -12.29
N GLY A 233 -12.02 -19.52 -13.08
CA GLY A 233 -11.55 -19.71 -14.47
C GLY A 233 -11.94 -18.53 -15.39
N LYS A 234 -11.79 -18.68 -16.72
CA LYS A 234 -11.98 -17.57 -17.71
C LYS A 234 -13.19 -16.66 -17.47
N ARG A 235 -14.34 -17.21 -17.06
CA ARG A 235 -15.55 -16.42 -16.75
C ARG A 235 -15.33 -15.39 -15.63
N GLY A 236 -14.55 -15.74 -14.61
CA GLY A 236 -14.29 -14.84 -13.49
C GLY A 236 -13.29 -13.75 -13.82
N LEU A 237 -12.37 -13.99 -14.77
CA LEU A 237 -11.52 -12.94 -15.34
C LEU A 237 -12.35 -11.84 -16.01
N THR A 238 -13.23 -12.22 -16.94
CA THR A 238 -14.11 -11.27 -17.64
C THR A 238 -14.97 -10.50 -16.65
N LYS A 239 -15.47 -11.18 -15.60
CA LYS A 239 -16.24 -10.54 -14.53
C LYS A 239 -15.40 -9.51 -13.76
N LEU A 240 -14.17 -9.85 -13.39
CA LEU A 240 -13.24 -8.94 -12.68
C LEU A 240 -12.99 -7.67 -13.51
N ILE A 241 -12.61 -7.82 -14.78
CA ILE A 241 -12.29 -6.69 -15.66
C ILE A 241 -13.53 -5.78 -15.80
N LYS A 242 -14.70 -6.38 -16.02
CA LYS A 242 -15.97 -5.64 -16.11
C LYS A 242 -16.28 -4.89 -14.81
N GLU A 243 -16.07 -5.52 -13.67
CA GLU A 243 -16.31 -4.93 -12.35
C GLU A 243 -15.34 -3.78 -12.05
N VAL A 244 -14.05 -3.96 -12.33
CA VAL A 244 -13.02 -2.92 -12.20
C VAL A 244 -13.37 -1.73 -13.08
N ARG A 245 -13.63 -1.94 -14.38
CA ARG A 245 -14.02 -0.86 -15.29
C ARG A 245 -15.27 -0.14 -14.80
N ALA A 246 -16.34 -0.87 -14.49
CA ALA A 246 -17.59 -0.27 -14.00
C ALA A 246 -17.39 0.52 -12.70
N ARG A 247 -16.38 0.18 -11.89
CA ARG A 247 -16.04 0.93 -10.68
C ARG A 247 -15.24 2.19 -10.99
N LEU A 248 -14.23 2.09 -11.86
CA LEU A 248 -13.38 3.20 -12.25
C LEU A 248 -14.10 4.25 -13.11
N SER A 249 -15.17 3.87 -13.83
CA SER A 249 -16.00 4.80 -14.60
C SER A 249 -16.98 5.62 -13.77
N LYS A 250 -17.10 5.38 -12.46
CA LYS A 250 -18.03 6.14 -11.60
C LYS A 250 -17.46 7.52 -11.28
N LYS A 251 -18.34 8.51 -11.14
CA LYS A 251 -17.98 9.76 -10.44
C LYS A 251 -17.45 9.40 -9.05
N ASN A 252 -16.38 10.05 -8.61
CA ASN A 252 -15.72 9.79 -7.33
C ASN A 252 -15.24 8.33 -7.19
N ALA A 253 -14.83 7.72 -8.32
CA ALA A 253 -14.26 6.38 -8.35
C ALA A 253 -13.10 6.26 -7.37
N GLN A 254 -12.98 5.07 -6.77
CA GLN A 254 -11.93 4.72 -5.82
C GLN A 254 -11.05 3.63 -6.43
N PRO A 255 -9.75 3.58 -6.08
CA PRO A 255 -8.87 2.52 -6.55
C PRO A 255 -9.35 1.14 -6.10
N VAL A 256 -8.96 0.12 -6.87
CA VAL A 256 -9.16 -1.29 -6.51
C VAL A 256 -7.84 -1.84 -6.01
N MET A 257 -7.75 -2.16 -4.72
CA MET A 257 -6.52 -2.74 -4.18
C MET A 257 -6.44 -4.21 -4.59
N ILE A 258 -5.24 -4.71 -4.85
CA ILE A 258 -5.03 -6.08 -5.34
C ILE A 258 -3.92 -6.77 -4.57
N SER A 259 -4.01 -8.10 -4.46
CA SER A 259 -2.94 -8.98 -3.98
C SER A 259 -2.61 -9.98 -5.08
N TYR A 260 -1.33 -10.18 -5.38
CA TYR A 260 -0.88 -10.94 -6.55
C TYR A 260 0.59 -11.38 -6.43
N CYS A 261 1.03 -12.24 -7.35
CA CYS A 261 2.44 -12.59 -7.49
C CYS A 261 3.23 -11.43 -8.13
N GLY A 262 4.01 -10.71 -7.31
CA GLY A 262 4.75 -9.51 -7.68
C GLY A 262 5.81 -9.73 -8.76
N ASN A 263 6.31 -10.95 -8.91
CA ASN A 263 7.26 -11.30 -9.97
C ASN A 263 6.69 -11.09 -11.39
N VAL A 264 5.37 -10.97 -11.56
CA VAL A 264 4.77 -10.55 -12.84
C VAL A 264 5.26 -9.17 -13.29
N LEU A 265 5.63 -8.28 -12.35
CA LEU A 265 6.09 -6.93 -12.66
C LEU A 265 7.48 -6.93 -13.30
N SER A 266 8.39 -7.81 -12.87
CA SER A 266 9.76 -7.89 -13.38
C SER A 266 9.93 -8.91 -14.50
N GLN A 267 9.14 -9.99 -14.50
CA GLN A 267 9.27 -11.10 -15.46
C GLN A 267 8.33 -11.01 -16.67
N GLY A 268 7.39 -10.07 -16.69
CA GLY A 268 6.62 -9.74 -17.90
C GLY A 268 5.49 -10.72 -18.23
N ARG A 269 5.04 -10.70 -19.49
CA ARG A 269 3.85 -11.40 -20.00
C ARG A 269 3.92 -12.91 -19.89
N LYS A 270 5.13 -13.47 -19.85
CA LYS A 270 5.35 -14.93 -19.80
C LYS A 270 5.23 -15.50 -18.38
N TYR A 271 5.26 -14.65 -17.36
CA TYR A 271 5.25 -15.08 -15.98
C TYR A 271 3.92 -15.72 -15.53
N ARG A 272 4.01 -16.81 -14.76
CA ARG A 272 2.87 -17.57 -14.22
C ARG A 272 3.18 -17.96 -12.76
N GLY A 273 2.76 -17.13 -11.82
CA GLY A 273 3.02 -17.33 -10.39
C GLY A 273 2.00 -18.21 -9.66
N LEU A 274 0.75 -18.25 -10.15
CA LEU A 274 -0.29 -19.11 -9.59
C LEU A 274 -0.37 -20.44 -10.35
N GLY A 275 -0.57 -21.52 -9.59
CA GLY A 275 -0.74 -22.86 -10.13
C GLY A 275 -2.10 -23.03 -10.82
N ASN A 276 -2.21 -24.07 -11.66
CA ASN A 276 -3.48 -24.44 -12.31
C ASN A 276 -4.34 -25.38 -11.45
N THR A 277 -3.86 -25.80 -10.28
CA THR A 277 -4.52 -26.79 -9.43
C THR A 277 -4.99 -26.16 -8.13
N LEU A 278 -6.16 -26.61 -7.64
CA LEU A 278 -6.67 -26.24 -6.31
C LEU A 278 -5.78 -26.77 -5.18
N LEU A 279 -4.96 -27.79 -5.46
CA LEU A 279 -4.13 -28.51 -4.50
C LEU A 279 -2.71 -27.94 -4.36
N ASP A 280 -2.22 -27.24 -5.38
CA ASP A 280 -0.95 -26.49 -5.30
C ASP A 280 -1.13 -25.10 -5.94
N PRO A 281 -1.88 -24.23 -5.26
CA PRO A 281 -2.35 -23.00 -5.87
C PRO A 281 -1.28 -21.91 -5.95
N PHE A 282 -0.12 -22.14 -5.31
CA PHE A 282 1.09 -21.35 -5.47
C PHE A 282 2.21 -22.25 -5.97
N LYS A 283 2.87 -21.93 -7.09
CA LYS A 283 4.23 -22.45 -7.31
C LYS A 283 5.16 -21.72 -6.32
N THR A 284 5.11 -22.15 -5.06
CA THR A 284 5.34 -21.34 -3.84
C THR A 284 6.66 -20.59 -3.78
N ALA A 285 7.73 -21.11 -4.39
CA ALA A 285 9.03 -20.47 -4.31
C ALA A 285 9.17 -19.19 -5.17
N THR A 286 8.31 -18.98 -6.18
CA THR A 286 8.54 -17.92 -7.19
C THR A 286 7.45 -16.87 -7.29
N CYS A 287 6.39 -16.91 -6.45
CA CYS A 287 5.29 -15.94 -6.52
C CYS A 287 5.73 -14.50 -6.17
N GLY A 288 6.49 -14.35 -5.08
CA GLY A 288 6.85 -13.03 -4.53
C GLY A 288 5.60 -12.24 -4.15
N TYR A 289 4.94 -12.61 -3.04
CA TYR A 289 3.67 -12.02 -2.61
C TYR A 289 3.71 -10.49 -2.60
N HIS A 290 2.73 -9.87 -3.26
CA HIS A 290 2.74 -8.42 -3.45
C HIS A 290 1.34 -7.83 -3.45
N ALA A 291 1.26 -6.51 -3.22
CA ALA A 291 0.02 -5.75 -3.26
C ALA A 291 0.23 -4.39 -3.91
N SER A 292 -0.82 -3.89 -4.58
CA SER A 292 -0.81 -2.60 -5.29
C SER A 292 -2.25 -2.09 -5.46
N ALA A 293 -2.42 -0.95 -6.14
CA ALA A 293 -3.72 -0.39 -6.47
C ALA A 293 -3.93 -0.32 -7.99
N ILE A 294 -5.05 -0.85 -8.49
CA ILE A 294 -5.52 -0.56 -9.85
C ILE A 294 -6.20 0.82 -9.82
N ILE A 295 -5.67 1.73 -10.63
CA ILE A 295 -6.06 3.14 -10.70
C ILE A 295 -6.51 3.57 -12.10
N GLY A 296 -6.59 2.65 -13.05
CA GLY A 296 -6.98 2.98 -14.41
C GLY A 296 -7.24 1.77 -15.29
N VAL A 297 -7.85 2.02 -16.45
CA VAL A 297 -8.15 1.02 -17.47
C VAL A 297 -8.11 1.68 -18.85
N ARG A 298 -7.59 0.97 -19.85
CA ARG A 298 -7.64 1.37 -21.26
C ARG A 298 -7.74 0.15 -22.18
N GLU A 299 -8.09 0.38 -23.43
CA GLU A 299 -7.89 -0.59 -24.50
C GLU A 299 -6.63 -0.22 -25.27
N GLN A 300 -5.76 -1.21 -25.55
CA GLN A 300 -4.61 -1.05 -26.43
C GLN A 300 -4.62 -2.17 -27.47
N GLY A 301 -5.01 -1.84 -28.69
CA GLY A 301 -5.30 -2.84 -29.72
C GLY A 301 -6.45 -3.76 -29.29
N ASN A 302 -6.20 -5.08 -29.28
CA ASN A 302 -7.19 -6.09 -28.86
C ASN A 302 -7.07 -6.47 -27.37
N THR A 303 -6.29 -5.72 -26.59
CA THR A 303 -5.98 -6.05 -25.19
C THR A 303 -6.49 -4.96 -24.26
N THR A 304 -7.26 -5.36 -23.25
CA THR A 304 -7.56 -4.49 -22.11
C THR A 304 -6.37 -4.44 -21.17
N GLN A 305 -5.93 -3.23 -20.81
CA GLN A 305 -4.88 -3.01 -19.84
C GLN A 305 -5.40 -2.30 -18.59
N LEU A 306 -4.80 -2.63 -17.46
CA LEU A 306 -5.07 -2.02 -16.17
C LEU A 306 -3.85 -1.19 -15.74
N LEU A 307 -4.09 0.04 -15.29
CA LEU A 307 -3.04 0.86 -14.72
C LEU A 307 -2.88 0.50 -13.24
N VAL A 308 -1.72 -0.06 -12.89
CA VAL A 308 -1.39 -0.45 -11.53
C VAL A 308 -0.39 0.53 -10.95
N ARG A 309 -0.76 1.22 -9.87
CA ARG A 309 0.15 2.01 -9.05
C ARG A 309 0.87 1.10 -8.07
N ASN A 310 2.18 0.96 -8.25
CA ASN A 310 3.04 0.16 -7.40
C ASN A 310 3.70 1.01 -6.30
N SER A 311 4.33 0.35 -5.34
CA SER A 311 5.08 0.94 -4.23
C SER A 311 6.60 0.73 -4.32
N TRP A 312 7.17 0.63 -5.52
CA TRP A 312 8.64 0.58 -5.73
C TRP A 312 9.22 1.95 -6.13
N GLY A 313 8.49 3.03 -5.84
CA GLY A 313 8.84 4.38 -6.24
C GLY A 313 8.49 4.71 -7.69
N GLU A 314 8.86 5.92 -8.11
CA GLU A 314 8.54 6.45 -9.44
C GLU A 314 9.43 5.89 -10.55
N GLY A 315 10.56 5.26 -10.19
CA GLY A 315 11.48 4.65 -11.14
C GLY A 315 10.86 3.49 -11.90
N CYS A 316 11.24 3.34 -13.17
CA CYS A 316 10.72 2.29 -14.06
C CYS A 316 11.72 1.16 -14.39
N SER A 317 12.98 1.28 -13.95
CA SER A 317 14.06 0.35 -14.31
C SER A 317 13.91 -1.05 -13.74
N GLY A 318 13.15 -1.22 -12.65
CA GLY A 318 12.92 -2.52 -12.00
C GLY A 318 11.81 -3.36 -12.65
N TYR A 319 11.20 -2.88 -13.73
CA TYR A 319 10.06 -3.52 -14.37
C TYR A 319 10.45 -4.19 -15.69
N SER A 320 9.67 -5.20 -16.06
CA SER A 320 9.80 -5.86 -17.36
C SER A 320 9.59 -4.85 -18.50
N PRO A 321 10.39 -4.92 -19.59
CA PRO A 321 10.15 -4.10 -20.78
C PRO A 321 8.82 -4.43 -21.48
N ASP A 322 8.16 -5.52 -21.09
CA ASP A 322 6.80 -5.83 -21.54
C ASP A 322 5.77 -4.77 -21.12
N TRP A 323 6.04 -4.04 -20.03
CA TRP A 323 5.10 -3.12 -19.40
C TRP A 323 5.43 -1.66 -19.73
N GLN A 324 4.43 -0.91 -20.16
CA GLN A 324 4.56 0.54 -20.22
C GLN A 324 4.51 1.10 -18.79
N CYS A 325 5.58 1.78 -18.38
CA CYS A 325 5.68 2.43 -17.08
C CYS A 325 5.59 3.96 -17.24
N ASP A 326 4.85 4.59 -16.33
CA ASP A 326 4.69 6.05 -16.22
C ASP A 326 4.82 6.42 -14.73
N LYS A 327 6.01 6.87 -14.33
CA LYS A 327 6.35 7.26 -12.95
C LYS A 327 5.94 6.21 -11.91
N GLY A 328 6.33 4.95 -12.11
CA GLY A 328 6.00 3.85 -11.18
C GLY A 328 4.58 3.28 -11.32
N ASN A 329 3.75 3.85 -12.21
CA ASN A 329 2.46 3.27 -12.60
C ASN A 329 2.65 2.41 -13.85
N LEU A 330 2.14 1.18 -13.84
CA LEU A 330 2.33 0.21 -14.91
C LEU A 330 1.03 -0.10 -15.64
N TRP A 331 1.05 -0.05 -16.97
CA TRP A 331 0.00 -0.65 -17.77
C TRP A 331 0.28 -2.14 -17.95
N LEU A 332 -0.53 -2.97 -17.28
CA LEU A 332 -0.45 -4.42 -17.33
C LEU A 332 -1.62 -4.98 -18.13
N ASP A 333 -1.36 -6.00 -18.95
CA ASP A 333 -2.41 -6.74 -19.64
C ASP A 333 -3.33 -7.39 -18.59
N ALA A 334 -4.62 -7.06 -18.64
CA ALA A 334 -5.57 -7.42 -17.59
C ALA A 334 -5.66 -8.94 -17.37
N GLU A 335 -5.56 -9.72 -18.45
CA GLU A 335 -5.54 -11.18 -18.39
C GLU A 335 -4.27 -11.72 -17.70
N VAL A 336 -3.11 -11.12 -17.95
CA VAL A 336 -1.85 -11.55 -17.33
C VAL A 336 -1.87 -11.23 -15.84
N LEU A 337 -2.28 -10.01 -15.47
CA LEU A 337 -2.37 -9.60 -14.07
C LEU A 337 -3.34 -10.50 -13.31
N ALA A 338 -4.55 -10.68 -13.81
CA ALA A 338 -5.58 -11.45 -13.13
C ALA A 338 -5.24 -12.94 -12.96
N LYS A 339 -4.49 -13.55 -13.90
CA LYS A 339 -3.94 -14.91 -13.72
C LYS A 339 -2.90 -15.02 -12.61
N ASN A 340 -2.37 -13.90 -12.15
CA ASN A 340 -1.41 -13.82 -11.06
C ASN A 340 -2.02 -13.20 -9.78
N MET A 341 -3.28 -12.76 -9.81
CA MET A 341 -3.97 -12.16 -8.68
C MET A 341 -4.56 -13.22 -7.75
N THR A 342 -4.31 -13.08 -6.45
CA THR A 342 -4.94 -13.89 -5.41
C THR A 342 -6.28 -13.29 -5.00
N ASP A 343 -6.31 -11.96 -4.85
CA ASP A 343 -7.41 -11.23 -4.26
C ASP A 343 -7.54 -9.83 -4.87
N TYR A 344 -8.74 -9.27 -4.80
CA TYR A 344 -8.95 -7.84 -4.92
C TYR A 344 -9.82 -7.34 -3.78
N HIS A 345 -9.59 -6.10 -3.39
CA HIS A 345 -10.17 -5.48 -2.22
C HIS A 345 -10.81 -4.15 -2.60
N LEU A 346 -12.00 -3.94 -2.07
CA LEU A 346 -12.84 -2.80 -2.38
C LEU A 346 -13.09 -1.99 -1.11
N LEU A 347 -12.63 -0.74 -1.09
CA LEU A 347 -12.99 0.19 -0.04
C LEU A 347 -14.32 0.87 -0.39
N GLU A 348 -15.34 0.64 0.42
CA GLU A 348 -16.71 1.13 0.20
C GLU A 348 -17.16 1.96 1.39
N GLY A 349 -17.79 3.11 1.15
CA GLY A 349 -18.38 3.95 2.19
C GLY A 349 -19.88 4.18 1.97
N LYS A 350 -20.57 4.65 3.01
CA LYS A 350 -21.89 5.25 2.85
C LYS A 350 -21.76 6.51 1.99
N ARG A 351 -22.66 6.65 1.02
CA ARG A 351 -22.76 7.81 0.14
C ARG A 351 -23.70 8.83 0.73
#